data_AF-A0A1T4LR64-F1
#
_entry.id   AF-A0A1T4LR64-F1
#
_cell.length_a   1.000
_cell.length_b   1.000
_cell.length_c   1.000
_cell.angle_alpha   90.00
_cell.angle_beta   90.00
_cell.angle_gamma   90.00
#
_symmetry.space_group_name_H-M   'P 1'
#
loop_
_entity.id
_entity.type
_entity.pdbx_description
1 polymer ?
#
loop_
_entity_poly.entity_id
_entity_poly.type
_entity_poly.pdbx_seq_one_letter_code
_entity_poly.pdbx_strand_id
1 'polypeptide(L)'
;MSEIFNKKIALEMVGDDSELLSILVQAFLSVEFSPEKLNELVLSKKNAQAASYVHRVKGAARQLAMEKLAQTGQKLEDVLREKNTGEVQKLQKLIDDFCECYAESLKTIQKEAG
;
A
#
# COMPACT_ATOMS: atom_id res chain seq x y z
N MET A 1 14.40 -7.15 11.20
CA MET A 1 13.39 -6.20 10.72
C MET A 1 13.08 -6.57 9.29
N SER A 2 11.81 -6.73 8.90
CA SER A 2 11.48 -6.91 7.48
C SER A 2 11.74 -5.58 6.77
N GLU A 3 12.55 -5.58 5.71
CA GLU A 3 12.73 -4.40 4.87
C GLU A 3 11.39 -4.00 4.25
N ILE A 4 11.13 -2.70 4.16
CA ILE A 4 9.90 -2.14 3.60
C ILE A 4 9.77 -2.46 2.10
N PHE A 5 10.89 -2.39 1.39
CA PHE A 5 11.06 -2.79 0.00
C PHE A 5 12.35 -3.61 -0.08
N ASN A 6 12.23 -4.86 -0.54
CA ASN A 6 13.38 -5.73 -0.75
C ASN A 6 13.54 -5.96 -2.25
N LYS A 7 14.51 -5.25 -2.85
CA LYS A 7 14.77 -5.28 -4.30
C LYS A 7 15.09 -6.69 -4.80
N LYS A 8 15.81 -7.49 -4.01
CA LYS A 8 16.19 -8.86 -4.36
C LYS A 8 14.94 -9.74 -4.51
N ILE A 9 14.07 -9.75 -3.51
CA ILE A 9 12.82 -10.53 -3.56
C ILE A 9 11.93 -10.01 -4.68
N ALA A 10 11.81 -8.69 -4.85
CA ALA A 10 11.02 -8.11 -5.93
C ALA A 10 11.54 -8.53 -7.32
N LEU A 11 12.87 -8.63 -7.50
CA LEU A 11 13.50 -9.11 -8.73
C LEU A 11 13.26 -10.61 -8.95
N GLU A 12 13.38 -11.43 -7.91
CA GLU A 12 13.06 -12.87 -7.95
C GLU A 12 11.59 -13.11 -8.34
N MET A 13 10.66 -12.28 -7.83
CA MET A 13 9.22 -12.37 -8.14
C MET A 13 8.89 -12.11 -9.61
N VAL A 14 9.74 -11.39 -10.33
CA VAL A 14 9.60 -11.12 -11.76
C VAL A 14 10.53 -11.99 -12.62
N GLY A 15 11.10 -13.06 -12.04
CA GLY A 15 11.95 -14.00 -12.77
C GLY A 15 13.29 -13.41 -13.20
N ASP A 16 13.89 -12.57 -12.34
CA ASP A 16 15.14 -11.85 -12.58
C ASP A 16 15.08 -10.84 -13.75
N ASP A 17 13.88 -10.49 -14.20
CA ASP A 17 13.65 -9.48 -15.22
C ASP A 17 13.74 -8.06 -14.63
N SER A 18 14.92 -7.45 -14.75
CA SER A 18 15.18 -6.09 -14.28
C SER A 18 14.37 -5.01 -15.03
N GLU A 19 13.99 -5.24 -16.28
CA GLU A 19 13.20 -4.29 -17.07
C GLU A 19 11.76 -4.29 -16.57
N LEU A 20 11.18 -5.48 -16.38
CA LEU A 20 9.85 -5.63 -15.78
C LEU A 20 9.81 -5.04 -14.36
N LEU A 21 10.84 -5.29 -13.54
CA LEU A 21 10.92 -4.67 -12.21
C LEU A 21 10.90 -3.14 -12.30
N SER A 22 11.67 -2.56 -13.22
CA SER A 22 11.71 -1.10 -13.43
C SER A 22 10.33 -0.56 -13.83
N ILE A 23 9.63 -1.23 -14.75
CA ILE A 23 8.27 -0.86 -15.15
C ILE A 23 7.31 -0.88 -13.95
N LEU A 24 7.36 -1.91 -13.12
CA LEU A 24 6.50 -2.03 -11.94
C LEU A 24 6.81 -0.95 -10.89
N VAL A 25 8.09 -0.65 -10.69
CA VAL A 25 8.53 0.44 -9.80
C VAL A 25 7.99 1.78 -10.29
N GLN A 26 8.15 2.10 -11.57
CA GLN A 26 7.63 3.34 -12.16
C GLN A 26 6.10 3.40 -12.08
N ALA A 27 5.43 2.29 -12.35
CA ALA A 27 3.98 2.19 -12.21
C ALA A 27 3.54 2.50 -10.76
N PHE A 28 4.22 1.93 -9.76
CA PHE A 28 3.93 2.23 -8.34
C PHE A 28 4.18 3.69 -7.98
N LEU A 29 5.29 4.27 -8.45
CA LEU A 29 5.61 5.69 -8.23
C LEU A 29 4.62 6.65 -8.90
N SER A 30 3.96 6.19 -9.97
CA SER A 30 2.90 6.95 -10.65
C SER A 30 1.51 6.81 -9.99
N VAL A 31 1.35 5.93 -9.00
CA VAL A 31 0.07 5.77 -8.29
C VAL A 31 -0.21 7.04 -7.48
N GLU A 32 -1.20 7.80 -7.91
CA GLU A 32 -1.72 8.92 -7.12
C GLU A 32 -2.40 8.38 -5.84
N PHE A 33 -1.71 8.53 -4.71
CA PHE A 33 -2.27 8.34 -3.39
C PHE A 33 -2.06 9.59 -2.53
N SER A 34 -3.11 9.95 -1.79
CA SER A 34 -3.13 11.07 -0.86
C SER A 34 -3.81 10.62 0.44
N PRO A 35 -3.13 10.76 1.59
CA PRO A 35 -3.72 10.55 2.91
C PRO A 35 -4.97 11.42 3.12
N GLU A 36 -4.96 12.66 2.63
CA GLU A 36 -6.08 13.60 2.75
C GLU A 36 -7.30 13.07 2.02
N LYS A 37 -7.11 12.55 0.79
CA LYS A 37 -8.21 11.97 0.01
C LYS A 37 -8.79 10.73 0.68
N LEU A 38 -7.95 9.88 1.26
CA LEU A 38 -8.40 8.70 2.00
C LEU A 38 -9.26 9.12 3.21
N ASN A 39 -8.77 10.07 4.00
CA ASN A 39 -9.50 10.61 5.14
C ASN A 39 -10.83 11.26 4.72
N GLU A 40 -10.85 12.04 3.63
CA GLU A 40 -12.08 12.64 3.09
C GLU A 40 -13.13 11.57 2.74
N LEU A 41 -12.73 10.49 2.08
CA LEU A 41 -13.63 9.39 1.72
C LEU A 41 -14.21 8.71 2.97
N VAL A 42 -13.39 8.48 3.99
CA VAL A 42 -13.81 7.87 5.26
C VAL A 42 -14.76 8.78 6.03
N LEU A 43 -14.42 10.06 6.19
CA LEU A 43 -15.27 11.05 6.87
C LEU A 43 -16.61 11.25 6.16
N SER A 44 -16.62 11.15 4.82
CA SER A 44 -17.81 11.20 3.99
C SER A 44 -18.62 9.90 3.99
N LYS A 45 -18.27 8.91 4.81
CA LYS A 45 -18.88 7.56 4.88
C LYS A 45 -18.87 6.82 3.54
N LYS A 46 -17.93 7.14 2.65
CA LYS A 46 -17.75 6.50 1.34
C LYS A 46 -16.82 5.28 1.46
N ASN A 47 -17.12 4.37 2.38
CA ASN A 47 -16.24 3.26 2.75
C ASN A 47 -15.87 2.35 1.58
N ALA A 48 -16.81 2.08 0.66
CA ALA A 48 -16.53 1.28 -0.53
C ALA A 48 -15.51 1.95 -1.48
N GLN A 49 -15.55 3.28 -1.59
CA GLN A 49 -14.58 4.04 -2.39
C GLN A 49 -13.23 4.10 -1.69
N ALA A 50 -13.21 4.30 -0.36
CA ALA A 50 -11.98 4.24 0.44
C ALA A 50 -11.32 2.86 0.34
N ALA A 51 -12.10 1.78 0.43
CA ALA A 51 -11.61 0.41 0.27
C ALA A 51 -10.98 0.18 -1.10
N SER A 52 -11.65 0.61 -2.18
CA SER A 52 -11.10 0.54 -3.55
C SER A 52 -9.83 1.40 -3.71
N TYR A 53 -9.75 2.53 -3.00
CA TYR A 53 -8.57 3.39 -3.03
C TYR A 53 -7.35 2.70 -2.41
N VAL A 54 -7.51 2.14 -1.20
CA VAL A 54 -6.49 1.35 -0.50
C VAL A 54 -6.12 0.08 -1.29
N HIS A 55 -7.11 -0.57 -1.91
CA HIS A 55 -6.91 -1.79 -2.70
C HIS A 55 -5.89 -1.61 -3.83
N ARG A 56 -5.94 -0.46 -4.54
CA ARG A 56 -5.01 -0.17 -5.65
C ARG A 56 -3.56 -0.10 -5.18
N VAL A 57 -3.32 0.67 -4.11
CA VAL A 57 -1.99 0.80 -3.51
C VAL A 57 -1.50 -0.55 -2.98
N LYS A 58 -2.36 -1.30 -2.29
CA LYS A 58 -2.07 -2.65 -1.80
C LYS A 58 -1.68 -3.60 -2.93
N GLY A 59 -2.44 -3.58 -4.03
CA GLY A 59 -2.19 -4.42 -5.19
C GLY A 59 -0.82 -4.15 -5.81
N ALA A 60 -0.47 -2.88 -5.98
CA ALA A 60 0.83 -2.47 -6.49
C ALA A 60 1.97 -2.83 -5.52
N ALA A 61 1.78 -2.61 -4.21
CA ALA A 61 2.73 -2.99 -3.17
C ALA A 61 3.07 -4.50 -3.18
N ARG A 62 2.07 -5.37 -3.40
CA ARG A 62 2.28 -6.83 -3.49
C ARG A 62 3.16 -7.22 -4.66
N GLN A 63 3.06 -6.54 -5.80
CA GLN A 63 3.89 -6.84 -6.97
C GLN A 63 5.36 -6.47 -6.77
N LEU A 64 5.66 -5.63 -5.77
CA LEU A 64 7.00 -5.12 -5.47
C LEU A 64 7.56 -5.67 -4.16
N ALA A 65 7.05 -6.82 -3.68
CA ALA A 65 7.47 -7.44 -2.42
C ALA A 65 7.37 -6.51 -1.19
N MET A 66 6.52 -5.47 -1.22
CA MET A 66 6.31 -4.55 -0.09
C MET A 66 5.28 -5.12 0.88
N GLU A 67 5.62 -6.25 1.51
CA GLU A 67 4.67 -7.03 2.30
C GLU A 67 4.03 -6.23 3.44
N LYS A 68 4.81 -5.39 4.13
CA LYS A 68 4.31 -4.58 5.24
C LYS A 68 3.20 -3.62 4.78
N LEU A 69 3.39 -2.93 3.66
CA LEU A 69 2.38 -2.04 3.06
C LEU A 69 1.17 -2.82 2.55
N ALA A 70 1.39 -3.98 1.93
CA ALA A 70 0.32 -4.84 1.49
C ALA A 70 -0.53 -5.38 2.65
N GLN A 71 0.09 -5.69 3.79
CA GLN A 71 -0.59 -6.19 4.98
C GLN A 71 -1.36 -5.08 5.71
N THR A 72 -0.79 -3.89 5.88
CA THR A 72 -1.52 -2.74 6.46
C THR A 72 -2.70 -2.35 5.58
N GLY A 73 -2.51 -2.29 4.27
CA GLY A 73 -3.58 -2.03 3.30
C GLY A 73 -4.67 -3.09 3.33
N GLN A 74 -4.32 -4.37 3.48
CA GLN A 74 -5.30 -5.46 3.62
C GLN A 74 -6.17 -5.28 4.89
N LYS A 75 -5.55 -5.01 6.04
CA LYS A 75 -6.27 -4.79 7.30
C LYS A 75 -7.25 -3.62 7.21
N LEU A 76 -6.79 -2.50 6.65
CA LEU A 76 -7.63 -1.32 6.46
C LEU A 76 -8.77 -1.60 5.47
N GLU A 77 -8.49 -2.26 4.35
CA GLU A 77 -9.52 -2.65 3.37
C GLU A 77 -10.58 -3.57 4.00
N ASP A 78 -10.18 -4.52 4.84
CA ASP A 78 -11.12 -5.45 5.48
C ASP A 78 -12.07 -4.75 6.45
N VAL A 79 -11.60 -3.74 7.20
CA VAL A 79 -12.45 -2.91 8.06
C VAL A 79 -13.38 -2.03 7.22
N LEU A 80 -12.87 -1.39 6.17
CA LEU A 80 -13.67 -0.54 5.27
C LEU A 80 -14.74 -1.35 4.50
N ARG A 81 -14.52 -2.64 4.26
CA ARG A 81 -15.49 -3.56 3.66
C ARG A 81 -16.36 -4.30 4.68
N GLU A 82 -16.31 -3.92 5.96
CA GLU A 82 -17.09 -4.51 7.05
C GLU A 82 -16.84 -6.02 7.25
N LYS A 83 -15.71 -6.53 6.74
CA LYS A 83 -15.32 -7.94 6.92
C LYS A 83 -14.78 -8.21 8.32
N ASN A 84 -14.41 -7.16 9.05
CA ASN A 84 -13.93 -7.24 10.43
C ASN A 84 -14.50 -6.09 11.28
N THR A 85 -15.73 -6.27 11.75
CA THR A 85 -16.49 -5.26 12.50
C THR A 85 -15.92 -4.97 13.90
N GLY A 86 -15.08 -5.84 14.45
CA GLY A 86 -14.43 -5.65 15.75
C GLY A 86 -13.32 -4.60 15.77
N GLU A 87 -12.81 -4.21 14.60
CA GLU A 87 -11.68 -3.27 14.46
C GLU A 87 -12.13 -1.85 14.06
N VAL A 88 -13.43 -1.58 13.91
CA VAL A 88 -13.95 -0.27 13.50
C VAL A 88 -13.52 0.85 14.47
N GLN A 89 -13.40 0.54 15.76
CA GLN A 89 -12.90 1.48 16.77
C GLN A 89 -11.42 1.87 16.58
N LYS A 90 -10.68 1.12 15.76
CA LYS A 90 -9.27 1.35 15.42
C LYS A 90 -9.10 1.93 14.02
N LEU A 91 -10.17 2.31 13.33
CA LEU A 91 -10.13 2.75 11.93
C LEU A 91 -9.12 3.88 11.71
N GLN A 92 -9.10 4.90 12.56
CA GLN A 92 -8.14 6.00 12.43
C GLN A 92 -6.70 5.50 12.52
N LYS A 93 -6.41 4.65 13.51
CA LYS A 93 -5.08 4.06 13.66
C LYS A 93 -4.66 3.24 12.43
N LEU A 94 -5.58 2.47 11.84
CA LEU A 94 -5.30 1.70 10.63
C LEU A 94 -5.03 2.61 9.41
N ILE A 95 -5.68 3.77 9.33
CA ILE A 95 -5.41 4.79 8.32
C ILE A 95 -4.01 5.36 8.53
N ASP A 96 -3.67 5.73 9.77
CA ASP A 96 -2.36 6.30 10.11
C ASP A 96 -1.23 5.30 9.82
N ASP A 97 -1.36 4.06 10.31
CA ASP A 97 -0.42 2.95 10.07
C ASP A 97 -0.21 2.70 8.55
N PHE A 98 -1.29 2.77 7.76
CA PHE A 98 -1.21 2.61 6.31
C PHE A 98 -0.51 3.78 5.62
N CYS A 99 -0.83 5.02 6.00
CA CYS A 99 -0.22 6.22 5.42
C CYS A 99 1.27 6.33 5.76
N GLU A 100 1.64 6.04 7.00
CA GLU A 100 3.04 5.98 7.44
C GLU A 100 3.81 4.92 6.65
N CYS A 101 3.25 3.71 6.53
CA CYS A 101 3.89 2.64 5.80
C CYS A 101 4.03 2.97 4.30
N TYR A 102 3.03 3.63 3.70
CA TYR A 102 3.11 4.07 2.31
C TYR A 102 4.21 5.12 2.10
N ALA A 103 4.29 6.12 2.99
CA ALA A 103 5.33 7.14 2.93
C ALA A 103 6.75 6.55 3.10
N GLU A 104 6.89 5.57 4.00
CA GLU A 104 8.14 4.82 4.17
C GLU A 104 8.48 4.01 2.91
N SER A 105 7.49 3.32 2.32
CA SER A 105 7.65 2.59 1.04
C SER A 105 8.12 3.47 -0.11
N LEU A 106 7.53 4.66 -0.27
CA LEU A 106 7.96 5.62 -1.29
C LEU A 106 9.43 6.04 -1.11
N LYS A 107 9.84 6.34 0.12
CA LYS A 107 11.23 6.74 0.40
C LYS A 107 12.21 5.62 0.08
N THR A 108 11.90 4.38 0.50
CA THR A 108 12.78 3.24 0.27
C THR A 108 12.87 2.88 -1.21
N ILE A 109 11.75 2.80 -1.92
CA ILE A 109 11.78 2.43 -3.35
C ILE A 109 12.49 3.49 -4.20
N GLN A 110 12.34 4.78 -3.89
CA GLN A 110 13.07 5.86 -4.58
C GLN A 110 14.58 5.77 -4.37
N LYS A 111 15.02 5.38 -3.17
CA LYS A 111 16.45 5.20 -2.85
C LYS A 111 17.06 3.98 -3.55
N GLU A 112 16.31 2.88 -3.67
CA GLU A 112 16.80 1.61 -4.20
C GLU A 112 16.63 1.49 -5.74
N ALA A 113 15.80 2.34 -6.34
CA ALA A 113 15.57 2.42 -7.78
C ALA A 113 16.38 3.52 -8.48
N GLY A 114 16.92 4.50 -7.75
CA GLY A 114 17.90 5.48 -8.24
C GLY A 114 19.31 4.92 -8.27
#